data_AF-A0A014PVA9-F1
#
_entry.id   AF-A0A014PVA9-F1
#
_cell.length_a   1.000
_cell.length_b   1.000
_cell.length_c   1.000
_cell.angle_alpha   90.00
_cell.angle_beta   90.00
_cell.angle_gamma   90.00
#
_symmetry.space_group_name_H-M   'P 1'
#
loop_
_entity.id
_entity.type
_entity.pdbx_description
1 polymer ?
#
loop_
_entity_poly.entity_id
_entity_poly.type
_entity_poly.pdbx_seq_one_letter_code
_entity_poly.pdbx_strand_id
1 'polypeptide(L)'
;MVQDLRLILIVVGAIAIIALLVHGLWTSSKERSSVFRDRPHKRLKQEREESFDDIDEPGENVRARPARARAEDEHEHELTEHQQTPERPAPARLRVPPESTPPHVPVVDQQPELDPLFGAELPPEPAPRQVTEPVAPKPAQPVRPTPAEAHHQPEPDLLPEPQQSKAVPTATRPPQERLKETVLVLHVGAHVGGVLNGESLLQGILQAGFQFGEMNIFHRHLNPAGSGPVLFSLANMVKPGSFNPDEMSDFSTPGISIFMMVPSYGDANQNFKLMLQSAQRIADDVGGVVLDDERRMMTPQKLETYKSRIREVTEANA
;
A
#
# COMPACT_ATOMS: atom_id res chain seq x y z
N MET A 1 22.02 54.09 -18.35
CA MET A 1 22.13 53.91 -16.88
C MET A 1 21.09 52.95 -16.32
N VAL A 2 19.77 53.20 -16.43
CA VAL A 2 18.74 52.29 -15.85
C VAL A 2 18.62 50.92 -16.53
N GLN A 3 18.96 50.82 -17.81
CA GLN A 3 19.02 49.52 -18.52
C GLN A 3 20.25 48.71 -18.10
N ASP A 4 21.40 49.37 -17.92
CA ASP A 4 22.64 48.74 -17.47
C ASP A 4 22.48 48.16 -16.06
N LEU A 5 21.82 48.88 -15.16
CA LEU A 5 21.51 48.39 -13.81
C LEU A 5 20.62 47.12 -13.86
N ARG A 6 19.62 47.08 -14.74
CA ARG A 6 18.77 45.88 -14.91
C ARG A 6 19.57 44.70 -15.47
N LEU A 7 20.44 44.93 -16.45
CA LEU A 7 21.33 43.91 -17.00
C LEU A 7 22.27 43.34 -15.91
N ILE A 8 22.90 44.22 -15.13
CA ILE A 8 23.80 43.85 -14.03
C ILE A 8 23.06 43.02 -12.97
N LEU A 9 21.85 43.44 -12.55
CA LEU A 9 21.05 42.70 -11.58
C LEU A 9 20.64 41.31 -12.08
N ILE A 10 20.29 41.17 -13.37
CA ILE A 10 19.99 39.87 -13.99
C ILE A 10 21.23 38.96 -14.01
N VAL A 11 22.40 39.50 -14.39
CA VAL A 11 23.66 38.73 -14.44
C VAL A 11 24.10 38.29 -13.05
N VAL A 12 24.06 39.18 -12.05
CA VAL A 12 24.40 38.84 -10.65
C VAL A 12 23.42 37.82 -10.07
N GLY A 13 22.12 37.96 -10.34
CA GLY A 13 21.11 36.98 -9.94
C GLY A 13 21.32 35.60 -10.57
N ALA A 14 21.65 35.54 -11.86
CA ALA A 14 21.96 34.29 -12.55
C ALA A 14 23.21 33.59 -11.96
N ILE A 15 24.27 34.35 -11.66
CA ILE A 15 25.49 33.81 -11.02
C ILE A 15 25.18 33.25 -9.62
N ALA A 16 24.37 33.95 -8.82
CA ALA A 16 23.97 33.48 -7.49
C ALA A 16 23.16 32.17 -7.55
N ILE A 17 22.22 32.04 -8.50
CA ILE A 17 21.44 30.81 -8.71
C ILE A 17 22.35 29.65 -9.15
N ILE A 18 23.28 29.89 -10.08
CA ILE A 18 24.24 28.86 -10.53
C ILE A 18 25.13 28.40 -9.37
N ALA A 19 25.62 29.31 -8.52
CA ALA A 19 26.42 28.97 -7.36
C ALA A 19 25.64 28.09 -6.36
N LEU A 20 24.37 28.40 -6.09
CA LEU A 20 23.50 27.58 -5.23
C LEU A 20 23.19 26.20 -5.83
N LEU A 21 22.97 26.11 -7.15
CA LEU A 21 22.75 24.83 -7.82
C LEU A 21 24.00 23.94 -7.80
N VAL A 22 25.18 24.50 -8.08
CA VAL A 22 26.46 23.77 -7.98
C VAL A 22 26.68 23.30 -6.54
N HIS A 23 26.48 24.17 -5.55
CA HIS A 23 26.64 23.82 -4.14
C HIS A 23 25.66 22.69 -3.73
N GLY A 24 24.37 22.82 -4.04
CA GLY A 24 23.35 21.81 -3.71
C GLY A 24 23.53 20.46 -4.41
N LEU A 25 24.01 20.44 -5.66
CA LEU A 25 24.36 19.20 -6.36
C LEU A 25 25.60 18.52 -5.76
N TRP A 26 26.56 19.31 -5.26
CA TRP A 26 27.76 18.80 -4.62
C TRP A 26 27.51 18.26 -3.20
N THR A 27 26.62 18.89 -2.41
CA THR A 27 26.22 18.34 -1.09
C THR A 27 25.39 17.06 -1.25
N SER A 28 24.42 17.05 -2.17
CA SER A 28 23.52 15.91 -2.44
C SER A 28 24.25 14.62 -2.85
N SER A 29 25.39 14.76 -3.53
CA SER A 29 26.15 13.61 -4.05
C SER A 29 26.88 12.79 -2.98
N LYS A 30 26.98 13.26 -1.73
CA LYS A 30 27.82 12.62 -0.70
C LYS A 30 27.11 11.56 0.17
N GLU A 31 25.80 11.39 0.04
CA GLU A 31 25.01 10.49 0.93
C GLU A 31 24.51 9.19 0.28
N ARG A 32 24.82 8.91 -0.99
CA ARG A 32 24.15 7.83 -1.76
C ARG A 32 25.02 6.63 -2.20
N SER A 33 26.17 6.37 -1.57
CA SER A 33 27.09 5.30 -2.04
C SER A 33 27.69 4.34 -0.99
N SER A 34 27.24 4.37 0.28
CA SER A 34 27.78 3.50 1.35
C SER A 34 26.92 2.29 1.73
N VAL A 35 25.72 2.10 1.16
CA VAL A 35 24.77 1.04 1.57
C VAL A 35 24.37 0.10 0.41
N PHE A 36 25.33 -0.30 -0.44
CA PHE A 36 25.10 -1.43 -1.37
C PHE A 36 26.38 -2.18 -1.77
N ARG A 37 27.12 -2.69 -0.79
CA ARG A 37 28.11 -3.76 -1.00
C ARG A 37 28.05 -4.75 0.16
N ASP A 38 27.25 -5.81 0.01
CA ASP A 38 27.55 -7.15 0.55
C ASP A 38 26.56 -8.22 0.09
N ARG A 39 26.95 -8.99 -0.95
CA ARG A 39 26.49 -10.37 -1.23
C ARG A 39 27.58 -11.12 -2.00
N PRO A 40 28.31 -12.07 -1.39
CA PRO A 40 29.32 -12.86 -2.10
C PRO A 40 28.68 -14.05 -2.84
N HIS A 41 28.57 -13.97 -4.17
CA HIS A 41 28.17 -15.11 -4.99
C HIS A 41 29.37 -15.96 -5.45
N LYS A 42 29.48 -17.12 -4.81
CA LYS A 42 30.30 -18.29 -5.18
C LYS A 42 30.22 -18.61 -6.68
N ARG A 43 31.35 -18.58 -7.41
CA ARG A 43 31.50 -19.24 -8.72
C ARG A 43 32.91 -19.77 -8.96
N LEU A 44 32.99 -20.77 -9.85
CA LEU A 44 34.12 -21.69 -10.00
C LEU A 44 35.25 -21.13 -10.89
N LYS A 45 36.48 -21.48 -10.50
CA LYS A 45 37.55 -22.08 -11.32
C LYS A 45 37.61 -21.68 -12.82
N GLN A 46 38.65 -20.92 -13.17
CA GLN A 46 39.40 -21.11 -14.40
C GLN A 46 40.91 -20.99 -14.09
N GLU A 47 41.72 -21.80 -14.76
CA GLU A 47 43.13 -22.06 -14.44
C GLU A 47 44.10 -21.14 -15.18
N ARG A 48 45.39 -21.18 -14.76
CA ARG A 48 46.61 -20.95 -15.59
C ARG A 48 47.01 -19.46 -15.77
N GLU A 49 48.28 -19.02 -15.62
CA GLU A 49 49.60 -19.67 -15.48
C GLU A 49 50.65 -18.72 -14.81
N GLU A 50 51.69 -19.28 -14.16
CA GLU A 50 53.02 -18.71 -13.73
C GLU A 50 53.04 -17.47 -12.77
N SER A 51 53.89 -17.36 -11.74
CA SER A 51 55.28 -17.84 -11.60
C SER A 51 55.71 -18.22 -10.16
N PHE A 52 56.80 -19.00 -10.06
CA PHE A 52 57.67 -19.25 -8.88
C PHE A 52 58.45 -17.97 -8.47
N ASP A 53 59.18 -17.78 -7.36
CA ASP A 53 59.59 -18.52 -6.12
C ASP A 53 59.49 -17.46 -4.94
N ASP A 54 59.73 -17.67 -3.64
CA ASP A 54 60.65 -18.55 -2.88
C ASP A 54 60.22 -18.66 -1.38
N ILE A 55 60.98 -19.42 -0.59
CA ILE A 55 60.76 -19.91 0.81
C ILE A 55 61.30 -18.87 1.86
N ASP A 56 60.85 -18.68 3.12
CA ASP A 56 60.89 -19.59 4.31
C ASP A 56 60.12 -19.04 5.56
N GLU A 57 60.01 -19.87 6.62
CA GLU A 57 59.44 -19.63 7.98
C GLU A 57 60.42 -18.85 8.93
N PRO A 58 60.24 -18.72 10.28
CA PRO A 58 59.05 -18.66 11.16
C PRO A 58 59.09 -17.47 12.19
N GLY A 59 58.11 -17.35 13.11
CA GLY A 59 58.35 -16.69 14.41
C GLY A 59 57.19 -15.91 15.10
N GLU A 60 56.80 -16.39 16.29
CA GLU A 60 56.42 -15.65 17.54
C GLU A 60 56.24 -14.10 17.48
N ASN A 61 55.17 -13.49 18.04
CA ASN A 61 55.11 -13.15 19.49
C ASN A 61 53.77 -12.51 19.97
N VAL A 62 53.25 -13.04 21.09
CA VAL A 62 52.78 -12.35 22.32
C VAL A 62 52.21 -10.89 22.28
N ARG A 63 50.88 -10.79 22.49
CA ARG A 63 50.14 -9.93 23.47
C ARG A 63 50.72 -8.57 23.94
N ALA A 64 49.96 -7.48 23.75
CA ALA A 64 49.56 -6.53 24.84
C ALA A 64 48.54 -5.45 24.40
N ARG A 65 47.63 -5.07 25.32
CA ARG A 65 46.94 -3.75 25.31
C ARG A 65 47.89 -2.68 25.85
N PRO A 66 47.64 -1.39 25.52
CA PRO A 66 47.68 -0.38 26.58
C PRO A 66 46.38 0.46 26.65
N ALA A 67 46.20 1.12 27.79
CA ALA A 67 45.18 2.12 28.08
C ALA A 67 45.81 3.28 28.87
N ARG A 68 45.04 4.36 29.13
CA ARG A 68 45.42 5.70 29.65
C ARG A 68 45.80 6.70 28.54
N ALA A 69 45.60 8.01 28.68
CA ALA A 69 45.25 8.87 29.84
C ALA A 69 44.22 9.96 29.39
N ARG A 70 43.28 10.51 30.17
CA ARG A 70 43.26 11.28 31.46
C ARG A 70 43.22 12.82 31.24
N ALA A 71 42.49 13.51 32.15
CA ALA A 71 42.32 14.96 32.37
C ALA A 71 41.16 15.59 31.56
N GLU A 72 40.14 16.23 32.17
CA GLU A 72 40.13 17.35 33.16
C GLU A 72 40.64 18.64 32.46
N ASP A 73 39.90 19.75 32.29
CA ASP A 73 39.03 20.48 33.23
C ASP A 73 38.03 21.45 32.53
N GLU A 74 37.11 22.01 33.33
CA GLU A 74 36.23 23.14 33.01
C GLU A 74 36.98 24.50 33.14
N HIS A 75 36.50 25.58 32.49
CA HIS A 75 36.13 26.87 33.12
C HIS A 75 35.63 27.93 32.12
N GLU A 76 34.96 28.94 32.69
CA GLU A 76 34.12 29.97 32.07
C GLU A 76 34.91 31.18 31.52
N HIS A 77 34.22 32.10 30.82
CA HIS A 77 34.35 33.54 31.10
C HIS A 77 33.13 34.36 30.63
N GLU A 78 32.95 35.50 31.28
CA GLU A 78 31.73 36.31 31.46
C GLU A 78 31.52 37.43 30.41
N LEU A 79 30.33 38.07 30.42
CA LEU A 79 30.14 39.51 30.75
C LEU A 79 28.68 40.02 30.50
N THR A 80 27.97 40.41 31.59
CA THR A 80 27.09 41.62 31.79
C THR A 80 26.00 42.06 30.76
N GLU A 81 24.84 42.67 31.11
CA GLU A 81 24.22 43.13 32.39
C GLU A 81 22.70 43.45 32.22
N HIS A 82 22.04 43.88 33.31
CA HIS A 82 20.69 44.49 33.50
C HIS A 82 19.52 43.51 33.81
N GLN A 83 19.09 43.36 35.08
CA GLN A 83 18.24 44.27 35.92
C GLN A 83 16.77 44.33 35.39
N GLN A 84 15.68 44.15 36.15
CA GLN A 84 15.39 44.33 37.60
C GLN A 84 14.29 43.35 38.12
N THR A 85 14.21 43.18 39.45
CA THR A 85 13.01 42.73 40.21
C THR A 85 12.74 43.76 41.33
N PRO A 86 11.48 44.04 41.71
CA PRO A 86 10.86 43.35 42.87
C PRO A 86 9.37 43.00 42.57
N GLU A 87 8.52 42.48 43.46
CA GLU A 87 8.54 42.23 44.93
C GLU A 87 7.62 41.00 45.24
N ARG A 88 7.30 40.68 46.52
CA ARG A 88 6.26 39.72 46.94
C ARG A 88 5.58 40.17 48.24
N PRO A 89 4.24 40.11 48.30
CA PRO A 89 3.59 39.59 49.51
C PRO A 89 2.56 38.48 49.23
N ALA A 90 2.57 37.44 50.07
CA ALA A 90 1.45 36.51 50.21
C ALA A 90 0.47 37.06 51.26
N PRO A 91 -0.84 36.80 51.13
CA PRO A 91 -1.47 35.69 51.87
C PRO A 91 -2.57 34.99 51.02
N ALA A 92 -3.34 33.99 51.45
CA ALA A 92 -3.45 33.23 52.70
C ALA A 92 -3.74 31.75 52.37
N ARG A 93 -3.37 30.82 53.25
CA ARG A 93 -3.80 29.41 53.14
C ARG A 93 -5.21 29.23 53.72
N LEU A 94 -6.17 28.77 52.92
CA LEU A 94 -7.37 28.12 53.43
C LEU A 94 -7.13 26.60 53.46
N ARG A 95 -6.91 26.07 54.66
CA ARG A 95 -7.00 24.63 54.95
C ARG A 95 -8.49 24.27 55.00
N VAL A 96 -8.86 23.17 54.36
CA VAL A 96 -10.13 22.46 54.64
C VAL A 96 -9.76 21.14 55.34
N PRO A 97 -10.36 20.78 56.49
CA PRO A 97 -10.04 19.54 57.19
C PRO A 97 -10.67 18.30 56.53
N PRO A 98 -10.07 17.10 56.66
CA PRO A 98 -10.76 15.84 56.43
C PRO A 98 -11.62 15.49 57.66
N GLU A 99 -12.87 15.10 57.45
CA GLU A 99 -13.77 14.59 58.50
C GLU A 99 -13.66 13.06 58.66
N SER A 100 -14.06 12.55 59.82
CA SER A 100 -13.54 11.32 60.42
C SER A 100 -14.48 10.12 60.30
N THR A 101 -13.92 8.91 60.10
CA THR A 101 -14.59 7.63 60.40
C THR A 101 -14.65 7.37 61.91
N PRO A 102 -15.63 6.55 62.36
CA PRO A 102 -15.30 5.37 63.20
C PRO A 102 -16.19 4.13 62.81
N PRO A 103 -16.16 2.96 63.50
CA PRO A 103 -15.41 1.79 62.98
C PRO A 103 -16.16 0.43 63.08
N HIS A 104 -15.40 -0.70 63.01
CA HIS A 104 -15.77 -2.12 63.24
C HIS A 104 -16.29 -2.90 62.01
N VAL A 105 -15.93 -4.18 61.75
CA VAL A 105 -15.00 -5.15 62.41
C VAL A 105 -14.41 -6.10 61.34
N PRO A 106 -13.23 -6.73 61.56
CA PRO A 106 -12.73 -7.80 60.71
C PRO A 106 -13.28 -9.17 61.14
N VAL A 107 -13.54 -10.07 60.19
CA VAL A 107 -13.69 -11.51 60.43
C VAL A 107 -12.85 -12.27 59.41
N VAL A 108 -12.14 -13.27 59.91
CA VAL A 108 -11.23 -14.15 59.19
C VAL A 108 -11.90 -15.52 59.05
N ASP A 109 -11.63 -16.17 57.92
CA ASP A 109 -11.50 -17.62 57.78
C ASP A 109 -12.70 -18.54 57.43
N GLN A 110 -12.28 -19.70 56.86
CA GLN A 110 -12.93 -21.01 56.72
C GLN A 110 -13.93 -21.28 55.59
N GLN A 111 -13.46 -22.09 54.63
CA GLN A 111 -14.27 -23.14 54.01
C GLN A 111 -14.65 -24.20 55.07
N PRO A 112 -15.84 -24.82 54.97
CA PRO A 112 -15.93 -26.29 54.98
C PRO A 112 -16.66 -26.77 53.71
N GLU A 113 -16.14 -27.76 52.99
CA GLU A 113 -16.33 -29.21 53.19
C GLU A 113 -17.70 -29.74 52.71
N LEU A 114 -17.64 -30.91 52.06
CA LEU A 114 -18.73 -31.59 51.36
C LEU A 114 -19.40 -32.62 52.28
N ASP A 115 -20.70 -32.88 52.10
CA ASP A 115 -21.25 -34.25 52.13
C ASP A 115 -22.67 -34.30 51.52
N PRO A 116 -23.25 -35.48 51.19
CA PRO A 116 -24.03 -35.64 49.96
C PRO A 116 -25.47 -36.15 50.21
N LEU A 117 -26.12 -36.62 49.13
CA LEU A 117 -27.52 -37.06 49.00
C LEU A 117 -28.55 -35.91 48.93
N PHE A 118 -29.08 -35.64 47.72
CA PHE A 118 -30.46 -36.00 47.29
C PHE A 118 -30.80 -35.38 45.92
N GLY A 119 -31.29 -36.19 44.95
CA GLY A 119 -31.74 -35.76 43.60
C GLY A 119 -30.59 -35.56 42.60
N ALA A 120 -30.44 -36.36 41.54
CA ALA A 120 -31.20 -36.29 40.27
C ALA A 120 -31.21 -34.86 39.69
N GLU A 121 -30.56 -34.56 38.56
CA GLU A 121 -30.56 -35.30 37.29
C GLU A 121 -29.25 -35.09 36.48
N LEU A 122 -28.82 -36.07 35.67
CA LEU A 122 -27.59 -36.02 34.87
C LEU A 122 -27.82 -35.37 33.49
N PRO A 123 -27.01 -34.39 33.05
CA PRO A 123 -26.91 -34.00 31.64
C PRO A 123 -26.21 -35.08 30.81
N PRO A 124 -26.65 -35.39 29.57
CA PRO A 124 -26.01 -36.40 28.74
C PRO A 124 -24.70 -35.90 28.11
N GLU A 125 -23.65 -36.71 28.22
CA GLU A 125 -22.36 -36.52 27.55
C GLU A 125 -22.45 -36.91 26.05
N PRO A 126 -21.75 -36.21 25.13
CA PRO A 126 -21.85 -36.49 23.70
C PRO A 126 -21.09 -37.76 23.29
N ALA A 127 -21.81 -38.81 22.88
CA ALA A 127 -21.20 -40.04 22.38
C ALA A 127 -20.57 -39.88 20.98
N PRO A 128 -19.39 -40.46 20.71
CA PRO A 128 -18.68 -40.31 19.44
C PRO A 128 -19.26 -41.22 18.35
N ARG A 129 -19.55 -40.66 17.16
CA ARG A 129 -19.90 -41.46 15.97
C ARG A 129 -18.64 -41.97 15.26
N GLN A 130 -18.34 -43.26 15.42
CA GLN A 130 -17.46 -44.00 14.51
C GLN A 130 -18.25 -44.69 13.38
N VAL A 131 -17.52 -45.15 12.37
CA VAL A 131 -18.00 -45.38 11.00
C VAL A 131 -17.99 -46.86 10.61
N THR A 132 -19.12 -47.35 10.09
CA THR A 132 -19.29 -48.51 9.19
C THR A 132 -20.56 -48.23 8.36
N GLU A 133 -20.71 -48.51 7.06
CA GLU A 133 -19.83 -48.97 5.97
C GLU A 133 -20.35 -48.31 4.65
N PRO A 134 -19.64 -48.37 3.50
CA PRO A 134 -19.97 -47.54 2.34
C PRO A 134 -21.06 -48.15 1.43
N VAL A 135 -21.95 -47.30 0.90
CA VAL A 135 -22.84 -47.64 -0.23
C VAL A 135 -22.60 -46.70 -1.40
N ALA A 136 -21.94 -47.23 -2.42
CA ALA A 136 -21.85 -46.67 -3.77
C ALA A 136 -21.46 -47.79 -4.75
N PRO A 137 -21.67 -47.64 -6.07
CA PRO A 137 -22.77 -46.95 -6.77
C PRO A 137 -23.58 -47.95 -7.63
N LYS A 138 -24.68 -47.53 -8.27
CA LYS A 138 -25.28 -48.32 -9.38
C LYS A 138 -25.25 -47.52 -10.69
N PRO A 139 -24.73 -48.06 -11.81
CA PRO A 139 -24.48 -47.26 -13.02
C PRO A 139 -25.72 -47.19 -13.91
N ALA A 140 -26.06 -45.99 -14.39
CA ALA A 140 -26.92 -45.83 -15.55
C ALA A 140 -26.04 -45.76 -16.81
N GLN A 141 -25.92 -46.87 -17.54
CA GLN A 141 -25.27 -46.89 -18.86
C GLN A 141 -26.29 -46.53 -19.95
N PRO A 142 -25.87 -45.83 -21.03
CA PRO A 142 -26.75 -45.45 -22.13
C PRO A 142 -27.01 -46.63 -23.08
N VAL A 143 -28.27 -46.91 -23.38
CA VAL A 143 -28.66 -47.92 -24.38
C VAL A 143 -28.66 -47.29 -25.77
N ARG A 144 -27.96 -47.93 -26.72
CA ARG A 144 -27.88 -47.54 -28.14
C ARG A 144 -29.07 -48.12 -28.97
N PRO A 145 -29.32 -47.63 -30.20
CA PRO A 145 -30.67 -47.64 -30.81
C PRO A 145 -30.96 -48.80 -31.81
N THR A 146 -32.03 -48.62 -32.60
CA THR A 146 -32.48 -49.33 -33.85
C THR A 146 -33.19 -50.70 -33.70
N PRO A 147 -34.03 -51.15 -34.68
CA PRO A 147 -34.68 -50.46 -35.82
C PRO A 147 -36.17 -50.84 -36.08
N ALA A 148 -36.70 -50.36 -37.23
CA ALA A 148 -37.93 -50.74 -37.96
C ALA A 148 -39.26 -50.07 -37.54
N GLU A 149 -40.21 -49.72 -38.42
CA GLU A 149 -40.29 -49.54 -39.90
C GLU A 149 -41.64 -48.80 -40.18
N ALA A 150 -41.96 -48.14 -41.30
CA ALA A 150 -41.25 -47.66 -42.50
C ALA A 150 -42.10 -46.54 -43.17
N HIS A 151 -41.57 -45.80 -44.16
CA HIS A 151 -42.26 -45.46 -45.43
C HIS A 151 -41.41 -44.54 -46.37
N HIS A 152 -40.92 -45.16 -47.44
CA HIS A 152 -40.62 -44.67 -48.80
C HIS A 152 -40.31 -43.18 -49.13
N GLN A 153 -39.10 -43.03 -49.69
CA GLN A 153 -38.60 -42.13 -50.77
C GLN A 153 -39.56 -41.97 -51.99
N PRO A 154 -39.36 -41.01 -52.95
CA PRO A 154 -38.05 -40.51 -53.41
C PRO A 154 -37.87 -39.03 -53.84
N GLU A 155 -36.59 -38.67 -54.03
CA GLU A 155 -36.00 -37.59 -54.86
C GLU A 155 -36.15 -37.88 -56.38
N PRO A 156 -35.59 -37.08 -57.32
CA PRO A 156 -35.30 -35.63 -57.35
C PRO A 156 -35.83 -34.97 -58.65
N ASP A 157 -35.68 -33.64 -58.83
CA ASP A 157 -35.39 -33.10 -60.18
C ASP A 157 -34.68 -31.72 -60.16
N LEU A 158 -34.01 -31.37 -61.26
CA LEU A 158 -33.00 -30.30 -61.37
C LEU A 158 -33.40 -29.13 -62.30
N LEU A 159 -32.51 -28.14 -62.38
CA LEU A 159 -32.37 -27.06 -63.39
C LEU A 159 -33.09 -25.69 -63.16
N PRO A 160 -32.53 -24.56 -63.68
CA PRO A 160 -32.18 -23.43 -62.81
C PRO A 160 -32.50 -22.03 -63.36
N GLU A 161 -32.42 -20.99 -62.52
CA GLU A 161 -32.32 -19.57 -62.97
C GLU A 161 -31.85 -18.63 -61.82
N PRO A 162 -31.39 -17.38 -62.10
CA PRO A 162 -30.05 -17.10 -62.59
C PRO A 162 -29.19 -16.28 -61.59
N GLN A 163 -27.89 -16.16 -61.89
CA GLN A 163 -26.94 -15.37 -61.11
C GLN A 163 -27.31 -13.88 -61.06
N GLN A 164 -27.75 -13.38 -59.89
CA GLN A 164 -27.61 -11.96 -59.57
C GLN A 164 -26.30 -11.71 -58.81
N SER A 165 -25.33 -11.16 -59.52
CA SER A 165 -24.14 -10.55 -58.96
C SER A 165 -24.50 -9.33 -58.11
N LYS A 166 -24.82 -9.53 -56.83
CA LYS A 166 -24.77 -8.45 -55.83
C LYS A 166 -23.35 -8.34 -55.33
N ALA A 167 -22.76 -7.17 -55.54
CA ALA A 167 -21.45 -6.82 -55.04
C ALA A 167 -21.37 -7.13 -53.53
N VAL A 168 -20.24 -7.72 -53.11
CA VAL A 168 -19.90 -7.83 -51.70
C VAL A 168 -20.00 -6.43 -51.06
N PRO A 169 -20.88 -6.20 -50.08
CA PRO A 169 -20.76 -5.04 -49.24
C PRO A 169 -19.41 -5.18 -48.55
N THR A 170 -18.54 -4.18 -48.71
CA THR A 170 -17.35 -4.01 -47.87
C THR A 170 -17.73 -4.34 -46.45
N ALA A 171 -17.01 -5.26 -45.81
CA ALA A 171 -17.26 -5.59 -44.42
C ALA A 171 -17.09 -4.33 -43.58
N THR A 172 -18.20 -3.66 -43.28
CA THR A 172 -18.28 -2.59 -42.30
C THR A 172 -17.81 -3.21 -41.01
N ARG A 173 -16.54 -2.97 -40.67
CA ARG A 173 -16.05 -3.16 -39.30
C ARG A 173 -17.12 -2.53 -38.40
N PRO A 174 -17.65 -3.26 -37.40
CA PRO A 174 -18.60 -2.65 -36.47
C PRO A 174 -17.97 -1.35 -35.98
N PRO A 175 -18.72 -0.23 -35.93
CA PRO A 175 -18.18 1.03 -35.45
C PRO A 175 -17.45 0.75 -34.15
N GLN A 176 -16.15 1.06 -34.08
CA GLN A 176 -15.47 1.04 -32.78
C GLN A 176 -16.27 1.99 -31.91
N GLU A 177 -16.92 1.46 -30.87
CA GLU A 177 -17.51 2.27 -29.82
C GLU A 177 -16.36 3.06 -29.20
N ARG A 178 -16.16 4.27 -29.71
CA ARG A 178 -15.17 5.21 -29.18
C ARG A 178 -15.52 5.38 -27.72
N LEU A 179 -14.65 4.86 -26.86
CA LEU A 179 -14.79 4.92 -25.41
C LEU A 179 -14.78 6.41 -25.03
N LYS A 180 -15.98 6.99 -24.90
CA LYS A 180 -16.13 8.40 -24.50
C LYS A 180 -15.60 8.61 -23.10
N GLU A 181 -15.79 7.62 -22.24
CA GLU A 181 -15.38 7.63 -20.84
C GLU A 181 -14.84 6.26 -20.47
N THR A 182 -13.91 6.23 -19.51
CA THR A 182 -13.44 4.99 -18.90
C THR A 182 -13.09 5.20 -17.43
N VAL A 183 -13.26 4.15 -16.64
CA VAL A 183 -12.70 4.06 -15.29
C VAL A 183 -11.37 3.33 -15.34
N LEU A 184 -10.35 3.85 -14.66
CA LEU A 184 -9.13 3.11 -14.31
C LEU A 184 -9.20 2.74 -12.83
N VAL A 185 -8.77 1.53 -12.48
CA VAL A 185 -8.79 1.03 -11.10
C VAL A 185 -7.44 0.41 -10.78
N LEU A 186 -6.93 0.74 -9.59
CA LEU A 186 -5.83 0.07 -8.89
C LEU A 186 -6.33 -0.39 -7.52
N HIS A 187 -5.68 -1.38 -6.93
CA HIS A 187 -5.93 -1.75 -5.54
C HIS A 187 -4.65 -1.69 -4.72
N VAL A 188 -4.79 -1.46 -3.41
CA VAL A 188 -3.76 -1.76 -2.42
C VAL A 188 -4.34 -2.82 -1.50
N GLY A 189 -3.81 -4.04 -1.60
CA GLY A 189 -4.28 -5.21 -0.85
C GLY A 189 -3.32 -5.60 0.26
N ALA A 190 -3.84 -6.24 1.30
CA ALA A 190 -3.02 -7.03 2.21
C ALA A 190 -2.40 -8.24 1.49
N HIS A 191 -1.35 -8.81 2.08
CA HIS A 191 -0.84 -10.11 1.68
C HIS A 191 -1.91 -11.21 1.87
N VAL A 192 -1.79 -12.33 1.16
CA VAL A 192 -2.82 -13.40 1.13
C VAL A 192 -3.18 -13.88 2.55
N GLY A 193 -4.47 -13.76 2.91
CA GLY A 193 -4.99 -14.13 4.23
C GLY A 193 -4.79 -13.08 5.33
N GLY A 194 -4.11 -11.96 5.04
CA GLY A 194 -3.95 -10.83 5.94
C GLY A 194 -5.02 -9.75 5.78
N VAL A 195 -4.93 -8.73 6.63
CA VAL A 195 -5.71 -7.49 6.58
C VAL A 195 -4.80 -6.29 6.85
N LEU A 196 -5.20 -5.13 6.36
CA LEU A 196 -4.58 -3.84 6.66
C LEU A 196 -5.16 -3.29 7.97
N ASN A 197 -4.30 -2.77 8.84
CA ASN A 197 -4.70 -2.04 10.05
C ASN A 197 -5.27 -0.66 9.68
N GLY A 198 -6.41 -0.29 10.25
CA GLY A 198 -7.15 0.92 9.91
C GLY A 198 -6.42 2.22 10.27
N GLU A 199 -5.82 2.32 11.45
CA GLU A 199 -5.07 3.51 11.88
C GLU A 199 -3.89 3.80 10.92
N SER A 200 -3.08 2.78 10.63
CA SER A 200 -1.96 2.85 9.70
C SER A 200 -2.42 3.22 8.29
N LEU A 201 -3.55 2.64 7.85
CA LEU A 201 -4.16 2.94 6.56
C LEU A 201 -4.67 4.38 6.47
N LEU A 202 -5.34 4.90 7.52
CA LEU A 202 -5.80 6.28 7.58
C LEU A 202 -4.61 7.26 7.49
N GLN A 203 -3.55 7.00 8.26
CA GLN A 203 -2.34 7.81 8.21
C GLN A 203 -1.69 7.80 6.81
N GLY A 204 -1.55 6.62 6.18
CA GLY A 204 -1.03 6.51 4.82
C GLY A 204 -1.90 7.22 3.78
N ILE A 205 -3.22 7.14 3.88
CA ILE A 205 -4.17 7.84 3.00
C ILE A 205 -4.02 9.37 3.10
N LEU A 206 -3.96 9.91 4.32
CA LEU A 206 -3.81 11.34 4.56
C LEU A 206 -2.42 11.85 4.14
N GLN A 207 -1.35 11.09 4.40
CA GLN A 207 0.00 11.40 3.93
C GLN A 207 0.12 11.33 2.39
N ALA A 208 -0.62 10.42 1.76
CA ALA A 208 -0.82 10.36 0.31
C ALA A 208 -1.76 11.46 -0.23
N GLY A 209 -2.10 12.46 0.57
CA GLY A 209 -2.76 13.71 0.17
C GLY A 209 -4.23 13.57 -0.22
N PHE A 210 -4.89 12.48 0.18
CA PHE A 210 -6.34 12.36 0.05
C PHE A 210 -7.05 13.10 1.18
N GLN A 211 -8.27 13.56 0.91
CA GLN A 211 -9.16 14.17 1.90
C GLN A 211 -10.47 13.36 1.98
N PHE A 212 -11.00 13.17 3.18
CA PHE A 212 -12.31 12.54 3.36
C PHE A 212 -13.42 13.48 2.84
N GLY A 213 -14.46 12.94 2.21
CA GLY A 213 -15.49 13.77 1.60
C GLY A 213 -16.75 13.02 1.18
N GLU A 214 -17.24 13.32 -0.03
CA GLU A 214 -18.51 12.81 -0.56
C GLU A 214 -18.58 11.28 -0.52
N MET A 215 -19.79 10.74 -0.35
CA MET A 215 -20.05 9.29 -0.26
C MET A 215 -19.30 8.57 0.88
N ASN A 216 -18.73 9.30 1.85
CA ASN A 216 -17.91 8.76 2.94
C ASN A 216 -16.67 7.99 2.44
N ILE A 217 -16.05 8.49 1.37
CA ILE A 217 -14.80 7.96 0.82
C ILE A 217 -13.72 9.06 0.77
N PHE A 218 -12.53 8.71 0.31
CA PHE A 218 -11.39 9.61 0.23
C PHE A 218 -11.17 10.09 -1.21
N HIS A 219 -10.81 11.36 -1.39
CA HIS A 219 -10.63 12.00 -2.69
C HIS A 219 -9.29 12.72 -2.77
N ARG A 220 -8.52 12.46 -3.85
CA ARG A 220 -7.34 13.24 -4.18
C ARG A 220 -7.77 14.41 -5.08
N HIS A 221 -7.68 15.61 -4.53
CA HIS A 221 -7.94 16.85 -5.25
C HIS A 221 -6.69 17.37 -5.94
N LEU A 222 -6.86 18.33 -6.87
CA LEU A 222 -5.76 19.04 -7.53
C LEU A 222 -4.79 19.68 -6.50
N ASN A 223 -5.33 20.27 -5.43
CA ASN A 223 -4.57 20.75 -4.29
C ASN A 223 -4.64 19.73 -3.13
N PRO A 224 -3.50 19.29 -2.54
CA PRO A 224 -3.48 18.43 -1.36
C PRO A 224 -4.32 18.93 -0.17
N ALA A 225 -4.55 20.23 -0.07
CA ALA A 225 -5.43 20.84 0.94
C ALA A 225 -6.94 20.59 0.72
N GLY A 226 -7.33 19.76 -0.26
CA GLY A 226 -8.73 19.43 -0.53
C GLY A 226 -9.50 20.43 -1.39
N SER A 227 -8.79 21.32 -2.09
CA SER A 227 -9.42 22.33 -2.96
C SER A 227 -9.20 22.08 -4.45
N GLY A 228 -10.13 22.59 -5.26
CA GLY A 228 -10.19 22.35 -6.70
C GLY A 228 -10.92 21.04 -7.04
N PRO A 229 -10.87 20.58 -8.30
CA PRO A 229 -11.55 19.37 -8.74
C PRO A 229 -10.89 18.10 -8.19
N VAL A 230 -11.69 17.05 -8.03
CA VAL A 230 -11.23 15.69 -7.74
C VAL A 230 -10.51 15.14 -8.98
N LEU A 231 -9.32 14.58 -8.77
CA LEU A 231 -8.55 13.87 -9.80
C LEU A 231 -8.89 12.37 -9.79
N PHE A 232 -8.92 11.76 -8.61
CA PHE A 232 -9.26 10.35 -8.38
C PHE A 232 -9.68 10.11 -6.94
N SER A 233 -10.35 8.99 -6.69
CA SER A 233 -10.98 8.64 -5.41
C SER A 233 -10.50 7.29 -4.89
N LEU A 234 -10.70 7.04 -3.59
CA LEU A 234 -10.22 5.87 -2.85
C LEU A 234 -11.34 5.37 -1.94
N ALA A 235 -11.76 4.12 -2.17
CA ALA A 235 -12.83 3.44 -1.44
C ALA A 235 -12.32 2.13 -0.79
N ASN A 236 -13.01 1.67 0.24
CA ASN A 236 -12.79 0.37 0.87
C ASN A 236 -13.18 -0.77 -0.11
N MET A 237 -12.46 -1.90 -0.10
CA MET A 237 -12.84 -3.09 -0.88
C MET A 237 -14.01 -3.88 -0.27
N VAL A 238 -14.31 -3.66 1.01
CA VAL A 238 -15.46 -4.26 1.71
C VAL A 238 -16.69 -3.37 1.55
N LYS A 239 -17.85 -3.98 1.26
CA LYS A 239 -19.13 -3.26 1.14
C LYS A 239 -19.48 -2.57 2.48
N PRO A 240 -20.01 -1.34 2.46
CA PRO A 240 -20.51 -0.59 1.29
C PRO A 240 -19.43 0.17 0.50
N GLY A 241 -18.15 0.14 0.90
CA GLY A 241 -17.05 0.86 0.25
C GLY A 241 -16.65 2.16 0.95
N SER A 242 -17.42 2.60 1.96
CA SER A 242 -17.12 3.76 2.79
C SER A 242 -16.09 3.47 3.89
N PHE A 243 -15.64 4.56 4.52
CA PHE A 243 -14.90 4.56 5.78
C PHE A 243 -15.64 5.38 6.84
N ASN A 244 -15.32 5.15 8.11
CA ASN A 244 -15.66 6.04 9.21
C ASN A 244 -14.35 6.47 9.91
N PRO A 245 -13.86 7.70 9.70
CA PRO A 245 -12.59 8.17 10.26
C PRO A 245 -12.47 8.00 11.78
N ASP A 246 -13.59 8.12 12.51
CA ASP A 246 -13.63 8.04 13.98
C ASP A 246 -13.49 6.59 14.50
N GLU A 247 -13.76 5.58 13.66
CA GLU A 247 -13.68 4.16 14.00
C GLU A 247 -12.44 3.47 13.41
N MET A 248 -11.50 4.22 12.81
CA MET A 248 -10.35 3.64 12.11
C MET A 248 -9.36 2.90 13.02
N SER A 249 -9.35 3.15 14.33
CA SER A 249 -8.45 2.48 15.29
C SER A 249 -8.68 0.97 15.38
N ASP A 250 -9.95 0.55 15.47
CA ASP A 250 -10.34 -0.87 15.53
C ASP A 250 -10.69 -1.45 14.15
N PHE A 251 -10.69 -0.61 13.10
CA PHE A 251 -10.99 -1.01 11.74
C PHE A 251 -9.88 -1.89 11.13
N SER A 252 -10.28 -2.84 10.29
CA SER A 252 -9.37 -3.55 9.39
C SER A 252 -10.04 -3.87 8.06
N THR A 253 -9.25 -4.01 6.99
CA THR A 253 -9.77 -4.35 5.67
C THR A 253 -8.79 -5.22 4.87
N PRO A 254 -9.26 -6.17 4.04
CA PRO A 254 -8.40 -6.83 3.05
C PRO A 254 -7.74 -5.87 2.04
N GLY A 255 -8.26 -4.65 1.87
CA GLY A 255 -7.64 -3.63 1.03
C GLY A 255 -8.53 -2.46 0.63
N ILE A 256 -7.97 -1.60 -0.22
CA ILE A 256 -8.61 -0.40 -0.79
C ILE A 256 -8.57 -0.42 -2.32
N SER A 257 -9.49 0.31 -2.95
CA SER A 257 -9.53 0.53 -4.39
C SER A 257 -9.36 2.01 -4.68
N ILE A 258 -8.40 2.37 -5.53
CA ILE A 258 -8.16 3.73 -5.99
C ILE A 258 -8.57 3.80 -7.47
N PHE A 259 -9.45 4.73 -7.81
CA PHE A 259 -10.07 4.79 -9.13
C PHE A 259 -10.17 6.21 -9.69
N MET A 260 -9.98 6.31 -11.02
CA MET A 260 -9.97 7.56 -11.77
C MET A 260 -10.89 7.46 -12.99
N MET A 261 -11.71 8.49 -13.21
CA MET A 261 -12.45 8.69 -14.45
C MET A 261 -11.54 9.35 -15.49
N VAL A 262 -11.62 8.91 -16.75
CA VAL A 262 -10.98 9.55 -17.90
C VAL A 262 -12.06 9.82 -18.96
N PRO A 263 -12.18 11.04 -19.53
CA PRO A 263 -11.35 12.22 -19.27
C PRO A 263 -11.48 12.76 -17.83
N SER A 264 -10.35 13.15 -17.26
CA SER A 264 -10.23 13.81 -15.94
C SER A 264 -9.94 15.29 -16.11
N TYR A 265 -10.08 16.10 -15.06
CA TYR A 265 -9.52 17.46 -15.07
C TYR A 265 -7.99 17.44 -15.23
N GLY A 266 -7.47 18.27 -16.15
CA GLY A 266 -6.02 18.34 -16.43
C GLY A 266 -5.49 17.14 -17.22
N ASP A 267 -4.19 16.85 -17.08
CA ASP A 267 -3.53 15.77 -17.80
C ASP A 267 -3.78 14.41 -17.12
N ALA A 268 -4.60 13.57 -17.75
CA ALA A 268 -4.94 12.24 -17.26
C ALA A 268 -3.73 11.29 -17.13
N ASN A 269 -2.66 11.44 -17.91
CA ASN A 269 -1.43 10.66 -17.74
C ASN A 269 -0.62 11.13 -16.53
N GLN A 270 -0.65 12.42 -16.19
CA GLN A 270 -0.06 12.93 -14.94
C GLN A 270 -0.87 12.49 -13.73
N ASN A 271 -2.20 12.58 -13.79
CA ASN A 271 -3.10 12.10 -12.76
C ASN A 271 -2.92 10.59 -12.51
N PHE A 272 -2.77 9.78 -13.55
CA PHE A 272 -2.48 8.35 -13.42
C PHE A 272 -1.13 8.06 -12.75
N LYS A 273 -0.07 8.81 -13.08
CA LYS A 273 1.23 8.69 -12.41
C LYS A 273 1.12 9.02 -10.93
N LEU A 274 0.40 10.10 -10.59
CA LEU A 274 0.14 10.49 -9.21
C LEU A 274 -0.68 9.42 -8.47
N MET A 275 -1.70 8.84 -9.12
CA MET A 275 -2.52 7.75 -8.57
C MET A 275 -1.67 6.51 -8.24
N LEU A 276 -0.75 6.12 -9.14
CA LEU A 276 0.18 5.01 -8.91
C LEU A 276 1.18 5.31 -7.79
N GLN A 277 1.71 6.54 -7.72
CA GLN A 277 2.61 6.97 -6.63
C GLN A 277 1.91 6.96 -5.27
N SER A 278 0.68 7.47 -5.20
CA SER A 278 -0.17 7.39 -4.01
C SER A 278 -0.48 5.95 -3.61
N ALA A 279 -0.80 5.08 -4.57
CA ALA A 279 -1.03 3.66 -4.31
C ALA A 279 0.21 2.96 -3.73
N GLN A 280 1.38 3.19 -4.32
CA GLN A 280 2.64 2.62 -3.82
C GLN A 280 2.97 3.14 -2.42
N ARG A 281 2.84 4.45 -2.18
CA ARG A 281 3.11 5.03 -0.86
C ARG A 281 2.21 4.43 0.22
N ILE A 282 0.90 4.33 -0.04
CA ILE A 282 -0.02 3.68 0.91
C ILE A 282 0.37 2.22 1.13
N ALA A 283 0.74 1.49 0.08
CA ALA A 283 1.20 0.09 0.19
C ALA A 283 2.46 -0.04 1.07
N ASP A 284 3.44 0.85 0.88
CA ASP A 284 4.67 0.89 1.67
C ASP A 284 4.38 1.20 3.15
N ASP A 285 3.51 2.18 3.43
CA ASP A 285 3.13 2.60 4.79
C ASP A 285 2.35 1.52 5.56
N VAL A 286 1.57 0.66 4.88
CA VAL A 286 0.74 -0.40 5.51
C VAL A 286 1.28 -1.83 5.37
N GLY A 287 2.43 -2.02 4.71
CA GLY A 287 2.95 -3.36 4.39
C GLY A 287 2.08 -4.15 3.40
N GLY A 288 1.36 -3.44 2.52
CA GLY A 288 0.50 -4.00 1.48
C GLY A 288 1.20 -4.18 0.13
N VAL A 289 0.41 -4.52 -0.90
CA VAL A 289 0.88 -4.67 -2.28
C VAL A 289 -0.04 -3.93 -3.27
N VAL A 290 0.55 -3.27 -4.27
CA VAL A 290 -0.20 -2.62 -5.35
C VAL A 290 -0.60 -3.65 -6.40
N LEU A 291 -1.89 -3.68 -6.72
CA LEU A 291 -2.51 -4.61 -7.67
C LEU A 291 -3.20 -3.85 -8.82
N ASP A 292 -3.32 -4.52 -9.96
CA ASP A 292 -4.11 -4.09 -11.11
C ASP A 292 -5.62 -4.30 -10.91
N ASP A 293 -6.43 -3.91 -11.90
CA ASP A 293 -7.90 -4.06 -11.90
C ASP A 293 -8.37 -5.54 -11.87
N GLU A 294 -7.48 -6.46 -12.19
CA GLU A 294 -7.69 -7.92 -12.13
C GLU A 294 -7.12 -8.53 -10.83
N ARG A 295 -6.71 -7.67 -9.87
CA ARG A 295 -6.13 -8.02 -8.56
C ARG A 295 -4.82 -8.80 -8.63
N ARG A 296 -4.05 -8.64 -9.70
CA ARG A 296 -2.71 -9.21 -9.85
C ARG A 296 -1.66 -8.16 -9.54
N MET A 297 -0.45 -8.58 -9.17
CA MET A 297 0.68 -7.65 -8.94
C MET A 297 0.92 -6.77 -10.17
N MET A 298 1.21 -5.49 -9.93
CA MET A 298 1.46 -4.53 -11.01
C MET A 298 2.66 -4.91 -11.87
N THR A 299 2.53 -4.79 -13.20
CA THR A 299 3.59 -5.08 -14.17
C THR A 299 3.83 -3.92 -15.14
N PRO A 300 5.04 -3.76 -15.71
CA PRO A 300 5.32 -2.73 -16.71
C PRO A 300 4.37 -2.79 -17.93
N GLN A 301 4.02 -3.99 -18.39
CA GLN A 301 3.10 -4.20 -19.51
C GLN A 301 1.68 -3.72 -19.18
N LYS A 302 1.21 -3.95 -17.96
CA LYS A 302 -0.11 -3.47 -17.51
C LYS A 302 -0.10 -1.94 -17.35
N LEU A 303 1.00 -1.33 -16.92
CA LEU A 303 1.17 0.14 -16.91
C LEU A 303 1.12 0.76 -18.31
N GLU A 304 1.68 0.10 -19.33
CA GLU A 304 1.56 0.53 -20.73
C GLU A 304 0.12 0.36 -21.27
N THR A 305 -0.59 -0.67 -20.81
CA THR A 305 -2.01 -0.88 -21.13
C THR A 305 -2.87 0.27 -20.60
N TYR A 306 -2.67 0.69 -19.34
CA TYR A 306 -3.38 1.84 -18.77
C TYR A 306 -3.08 3.15 -19.51
N LYS A 307 -1.80 3.44 -19.82
CA LYS A 307 -1.42 4.62 -20.62
C LYS A 307 -2.07 4.62 -22.01
N SER A 308 -2.12 3.46 -22.66
CA SER A 308 -2.76 3.33 -23.98
C SER A 308 -4.26 3.59 -23.90
N ARG A 309 -4.94 3.07 -22.87
CA ARG A 309 -6.37 3.30 -22.61
C ARG A 309 -6.67 4.76 -22.28
N ILE A 310 -5.80 5.45 -21.55
CA ILE A 310 -5.90 6.90 -21.33
C ILE A 310 -5.82 7.64 -22.67
N ARG A 311 -4.80 7.35 -23.47
CA ARG A 311 -4.57 7.99 -24.77
C ARG A 311 -5.76 7.82 -25.71
N GLU A 312 -6.27 6.60 -25.87
CA GLU A 312 -7.42 6.29 -26.73
C GLU A 312 -8.66 7.12 -26.36
N VAL A 313 -8.97 7.22 -25.07
CA VAL A 313 -10.11 8.00 -24.58
C VAL A 313 -9.86 9.51 -24.70
N THR A 314 -8.66 10.00 -24.45
CA THR A 314 -8.32 11.42 -24.65
C THR A 314 -8.37 11.80 -26.13
N GLU A 315 -7.83 10.98 -27.03
CA GLU A 315 -7.89 11.20 -28.49
C GLU A 315 -9.33 11.11 -29.05
N ALA A 316 -10.20 10.29 -28.44
CA ALA A 316 -11.60 10.19 -28.82
C ALA A 316 -12.47 11.39 -28.40
N ASN A 317 -11.98 12.25 -27.50
CA ASN A 317 -12.67 13.42 -26.94
C ASN A 317 -11.97 14.76 -27.24
N ALA A 318 -10.92 14.75 -28.08
CA ALA A 318 -10.19 15.95 -28.53
C ALA A 318 -10.82 16.61 -29.77
#